data_AF-A0A171AUI5-F1
#
_entry.id   AF-A0A171AUI5-F1
#
_cell.length_a   1.000
_cell.length_b   1.000
_cell.length_c   1.000
_cell.angle_alpha   90.00
_cell.angle_beta   90.00
_cell.angle_gamma   90.00
#
_symmetry.space_group_name_H-M   'P 1'
#
loop_
_entity.id
_entity.type
_entity.pdbx_description
1 polymer ?
#
loop_
_entity_poly.entity_id
_entity_poly.type
_entity_poly.pdbx_seq_one_letter_code
_entity_poly.pdbx_strand_id
1 'polypeptide(L)' 'MCAGYTPFYSKLEAKIYDNISRCRYEMPYHFSSDLKDLIRNILQIGFNKDDMVI' A
#
# COMPACT_ATOMS: atom_id res chain seq x y z
N MET A 1 -3.88 -5.27 10.72
CA MET A 1 -4.03 -5.22 12.20
C MET A 1 -3.98 -3.80 12.74
N CYS A 2 -3.00 -2.94 12.38
CA CYS A 2 -2.96 -1.53 12.84
C CYS A 2 -3.97 -0.59 12.17
N ALA A 3 -4.29 -0.75 10.88
CA ALA A 3 -5.24 0.12 10.18
C ALA A 3 -6.73 -0.28 10.39
N GLY A 4 -7.00 -1.52 10.81
CA GLY A 4 -8.37 -2.06 10.88
C GLY A 4 -8.99 -2.51 9.54
N TYR A 5 -8.33 -2.28 8.42
CA TYR A 5 -8.75 -2.69 7.07
C TYR A 5 -7.57 -3.20 6.23
N THR A 6 -7.86 -3.82 5.08
CA THR A 6 -6.83 -4.32 4.15
C THR A 6 -6.23 -3.19 3.32
N PRO A 7 -4.91 -3.19 3.05
CA PRO A 7 -4.26 -2.12 2.29
C PRO A 7 -4.78 -1.99 0.85
N PHE A 8 -5.25 -3.10 0.27
CA PHE A 8 -5.96 -3.10 -1.01
C PHE A 8 -7.44 -3.38 -0.73
N TYR A 9 -8.27 -2.36 -0.93
CA TYR A 9 -9.72 -2.48 -0.79
C TYR A 9 -10.40 -1.75 -1.93
N SER A 10 -11.38 -2.41 -2.55
CA SER A 10 -12.26 -1.77 -3.53
C SER A 10 -13.59 -2.51 -3.60
N LYS A 11 -14.62 -1.81 -4.05
CA LYS A 11 -15.93 -2.44 -4.35
C LYS A 11 -15.88 -3.34 -5.59
N LEU A 12 -14.88 -3.15 -6.45
CA LEU A 12 -14.70 -3.90 -7.70
C LEU A 12 -13.45 -4.75 -7.59
N GLU A 13 -13.60 -6.07 -7.73
CA GLU A 13 -12.48 -7.02 -7.63
C GLU A 13 -11.36 -6.70 -8.63
N ALA A 14 -11.71 -6.33 -9.87
CA ALA A 14 -10.73 -5.92 -10.89
C ALA A 14 -9.83 -4.76 -10.41
N LYS A 15 -10.39 -3.81 -9.65
CA LYS A 15 -9.63 -2.68 -9.09
C LYS A 15 -8.77 -3.10 -7.90
N ILE A 16 -9.17 -4.12 -7.14
CA ILE A 16 -8.33 -4.73 -6.11
C ILE A 16 -7.09 -5.33 -6.78
N TYR A 17 -7.26 -6.14 -7.84
CA TYR A 17 -6.13 -6.74 -8.55
C TYR A 17 -5.22 -5.71 -9.22
N ASP A 18 -5.76 -4.65 -9.82
CA ASP A 18 -4.95 -3.57 -10.40
C ASP A 18 -4.15 -2.81 -9.32
N ASN A 19 -4.73 -2.60 -8.14
CA ASN A 19 -4.04 -1.98 -7.02
C ASN A 19 -2.97 -2.89 -6.42
N ILE A 20 -3.22 -4.20 -6.32
CA ILE A 20 -2.21 -5.18 -5.89
C ILE A 20 -1.05 -5.20 -6.88
N SER A 21 -1.33 -5.34 -8.18
CA SER A 21 -0.32 -5.41 -9.25
C SER A 21 0.59 -4.17 -9.29
N ARG A 22 0.04 -2.99 -8.99
CA ARG A 22 0.77 -1.71 -8.97
C ARG A 22 1.22 -1.27 -7.58
N CYS A 23 0.98 -2.08 -6.55
CA CYS A 23 1.22 -1.75 -5.15
C CYS A 23 0.72 -0.37 -4.71
N ARG A 24 -0.47 0.02 -5.17
CA ARG A 24 -1.12 1.26 -4.74
C ARG A 24 -1.99 0.99 -3.53
N TYR A 25 -1.63 1.60 -2.41
CA TYR A 25 -2.34 1.49 -1.14
C TYR A 25 -2.25 2.81 -0.38
N GLU A 26 -3.26 3.09 0.44
CA GLU A 26 -3.29 4.30 1.28
C GLU A 26 -2.81 3.98 2.70
N MET A 27 -1.88 4.78 3.20
CA MET A 27 -1.40 4.68 4.58
C MET A 27 -2.19 5.62 5.48
N PRO A 28 -2.70 5.14 6.63
CA PRO A 28 -3.34 6.02 7.61
C PRO A 28 -2.39 7.12 8.10
N TYR A 29 -2.94 8.32 8.32
CA TYR A 29 -2.15 9.46 8.80
C TYR A 29 -1.44 9.17 10.13
N HIS A 30 -2.12 8.47 11.04
CA HIS A 30 -1.64 8.15 12.39
C HIS A 30 -0.50 7.12 12.44
N PHE A 31 -0.10 6.53 11.31
CA PHE A 31 1.07 5.66 11.28
C PHE A 31 2.34 6.47 11.53
N SER A 32 3.20 5.97 12.42
CA SER A 32 4.52 6.55 12.65
C SER A 32 5.38 6.46 11.39
N SER A 33 6.36 7.35 11.27
CA SER A 33 7.34 7.36 10.17
C SER A 33 8.02 6.01 9.98
N ASP A 34 8.45 5.38 11.08
CA ASP A 34 9.15 4.08 11.07
C ASP A 34 8.25 2.95 10.57
N LEU A 35 6.98 2.97 10.99
CA LEU A 35 6.00 1.98 10.53
C LEU A 35 5.71 2.16 9.03
N LYS A 36 5.57 3.41 8.56
CA LYS A 36 5.40 3.69 7.13
C LYS A 36 6.61 3.20 6.34
N ASP A 37 7.83 3.43 6.83
CA ASP A 37 9.05 2.95 6.16
C ASP A 37 9.11 1.43 6.08
N LEU A 38 8.84 0.74 7.20
CA LEU A 38 8.78 -0.73 7.23
C LEU A 38 7.74 -1.27 6.24
N ILE A 39 6.54 -0.70 6.20
CA ILE A 39 5.48 -1.13 5.28
C ILE A 39 5.89 -0.89 3.82
N ARG A 40 6.56 0.22 3.50
CA ARG A 40 7.12 0.45 2.16
C ARG A 40 8.15 -0.60 1.79
N ASN A 41 9.01 -1.00 2.72
CA ASN A 41 10.03 -2.00 2.47
C ASN A 41 9.45 -3.41 2.27
N ILE A 42 8.33 -3.74 2.94
CA ILE A 42 7.67 -5.03 2.80
C ILE A 42 6.80 -5.11 1.54
N LEU A 43 6.04 -4.06 1.22
CA LEU A 43 5.10 -4.01 0.08
C LEU A 43 5.73 -3.44 -1.19
N GLN A 44 7.02 -3.69 -1.42
CA GLN A 44 7.71 -3.25 -2.64
C GLN A 44 7.43 -4.20 -3.81
N ILE A 45 6.90 -3.67 -4.92
CA ILE A 45 6.85 -4.36 -6.22
C ILE A 45 7.99 -3.83 -7.07
N GLY A 46 9.14 -4.50 -6.98
CA GLY A 46 10.32 -4.20 -7.80
C GLY A 46 11.13 -2.99 -7.36
N PHE A 47 12.41 -2.98 -7.74
CA PHE A 47 13.46 -2.05 -7.31
C PHE A 47 13.31 -0.59 -7.80
N ASN A 48 12.14 -0.15 -8.27
CA ASN A 48 11.96 1.19 -8.85
C ASN A 48 11.05 2.05 -7.98
N LYS A 49 11.66 3.09 -7.42
CA LYS A 49 11.11 4.02 -6.43
C LYS A 49 10.07 5.00 -7.01
N ASP A 50 9.92 5.05 -8.34
CA ASP A 50 9.20 6.09 -9.07
C ASP A 50 7.70 5.84 -9.29
N ASP A 51 7.18 4.63 -9.06
CA ASP A 51 5.75 4.32 -9.23
C ASP A 51 4.91 4.44 -7.93
N MET A 52 5.52 4.87 -6.82
CA MET A 52 4.79 5.12 -5.56
C MET A 52 4.07 6.47 -5.58
N VAL A 53 2.84 6.48 -6.10
CA VAL A 53 1.88 7.56 -5.82
C VAL A 53 1.41 7.43 -4.37
N ILE A 54 1.78 8.41 -3.55
CA ILE A 54 1.38 8.59 -2.14
C ILE A 54 -0.04 9.17 -2.08
#